data_AF-A0A9P0BER1-F1
#
_entry.id   AF-A0A9P0BER1-F1
#
_cell.length_a   1.000
_cell.length_b   1.000
_cell.length_c   1.000
_cell.angle_alpha   90.00
_cell.angle_beta   90.00
_cell.angle_gamma   90.00
#
_symmetry.space_group_name_H-M   'P 1'
#
loop_
_entity.id
_entity.type
_entity.pdbx_description
1 polymer ?
#
loop_
_entity_poly.entity_id
_entity_poly.type
_entity_poly.pdbx_seq_one_letter_code
_entity_poly.pdbx_strand_id
1 'polypeptide(L)'
;MAHSCYYPCTFKLHESGNLRTLGSCEENFEAWTKDGSKSEKAKFFKNCIHKSVFNQDKTTEIIDIVISPELHLLIGIVNHLVKHMLSSSFQNISLAWIKACNVSRDVRYGDQPCFAGNSCKTLLDNIDKLRSMCNRINIACLDFVTCFDYLKKVVDSCFLNELDPNYQMYINQFKTTYLNLNISVTPWFAKVHAVFYHVAESCKKTGRGLGYYSEQAMESVHHDFNELWKRFKVDINNARYGCQLLKAVSQYNSFNV
;
A
#
# COMPACT_ATOMS: atom_id res chain seq x y z
N MET A 1 13.81 -0.37 1.44
CA MET A 1 13.66 0.00 2.87
C MET A 1 12.25 0.58 3.04
N ALA A 2 11.51 0.17 4.06
CA ALA A 2 10.20 0.77 4.33
C ALA A 2 10.45 2.21 4.75
N HIS A 3 10.09 3.17 3.89
CA HIS A 3 10.25 4.57 4.24
C HIS A 3 9.26 4.87 5.35
N SER A 4 9.76 5.17 6.54
CA SER A 4 8.92 5.48 7.69
C SER A 4 8.02 6.69 7.46
N CYS A 5 8.30 7.53 6.45
CA CYS A 5 7.48 8.68 6.06
C CYS A 5 6.12 8.34 5.42
N TYR A 6 5.87 7.09 5.00
CA TYR A 6 4.56 6.69 4.47
C TYR A 6 3.52 6.37 5.56
N TYR A 7 3.91 6.43 6.83
CA TYR A 7 3.05 6.01 7.93
C TYR A 7 2.68 7.18 8.81
N PRO A 8 1.42 7.24 9.27
CA PRO A 8 0.98 8.30 10.16
C PRO A 8 1.61 8.16 11.55
N CYS A 9 2.49 7.19 11.81
CA CYS A 9 3.12 6.99 13.12
C CYS A 9 4.66 6.86 13.06
N THR A 10 5.26 6.87 14.25
CA THR A 10 6.65 6.47 14.49
C THR A 10 6.76 4.94 14.52
N PHE A 11 6.65 4.31 13.34
CA PHE A 11 6.62 2.85 13.13
C PHE A 11 7.36 2.03 14.20
N LYS A 12 6.60 1.23 14.95
CA LYS A 12 7.09 0.16 15.82
C LYS A 12 6.51 -1.16 15.32
N LEU A 13 7.30 -2.22 15.44
CA LEU A 13 6.98 -3.46 14.74
C LEU A 13 5.75 -4.17 15.31
N HIS A 14 5.68 -4.28 16.63
CA HIS A 14 4.62 -5.03 17.32
C HIS A 14 3.60 -4.14 18.02
N GLU A 15 3.71 -2.82 17.85
CA GLU A 15 2.92 -1.82 18.58
C GLU A 15 2.64 -0.62 17.67
N SER A 16 1.56 0.11 17.95
CA SER A 16 1.37 1.42 17.33
C SER A 16 2.39 2.41 17.89
N GLY A 17 3.08 3.15 17.02
CA GLY A 17 3.90 4.28 17.43
C GLY A 17 3.05 5.50 17.73
N ASN A 18 3.66 6.57 18.25
CA ASN A 18 2.97 7.86 18.35
C ASN A 18 2.62 8.36 16.95
N LEU A 19 1.41 8.90 16.80
CA LEU A 19 0.98 9.56 15.58
C LEU A 19 1.88 10.76 15.29
N ARG A 20 2.18 10.95 14.01
CA ARG A 20 2.91 12.10 13.48
C ARG A 20 1.95 13.24 13.33
N THR A 21 2.44 14.43 13.63
CA THR A 21 1.78 15.69 13.32
C THR A 21 2.56 16.46 12.25
N LEU A 22 1.94 17.46 11.64
CA LEU A 22 2.63 18.40 10.74
C LEU A 22 3.86 19.00 11.41
N GLY A 23 3.74 19.46 12.67
CA GLY A 23 4.85 20.02 13.44
C GLY A 23 5.99 19.02 13.63
N SER A 24 5.67 17.78 13.99
CA SER A 24 6.70 16.74 14.14
C SER A 24 7.41 16.43 12.82
N CYS A 25 6.71 16.50 11.69
CA CYS A 25 7.31 16.31 10.37
C CYS A 25 8.23 17.47 9.99
N GLU A 26 7.82 18.71 10.28
CA GLU A 26 8.63 19.92 10.07
C GLU A 26 9.90 19.91 10.91
N GLU A 27 9.81 19.59 12.21
CA GLU A 27 10.97 19.49 13.10
C GLU A 27 11.99 18.46 12.60
N ASN A 28 11.52 17.30 12.13
CA ASN A 28 12.39 16.28 11.55
C ASN A 28 13.05 16.75 10.24
N PHE A 29 12.31 17.48 9.39
CA PHE A 29 12.84 18.06 8.16
C PHE A 29 13.92 19.12 8.44
N GLU A 30 13.66 20.04 9.36
CA GLU A 30 14.62 21.07 9.78
C GLU A 30 15.89 20.44 10.37
N ALA A 31 15.74 19.40 11.19
CA ALA A 31 16.86 18.66 11.74
C ALA A 31 17.69 17.96 10.65
N TRP A 32 17.05 17.38 9.63
CA TRP A 32 17.74 16.77 8.49
C TRP A 32 18.49 17.81 7.65
N THR A 33 17.87 18.96 7.40
CA THR A 33 18.52 20.08 6.69
C THR A 33 19.75 20.56 7.44
N LYS A 34 19.64 20.70 8.77
CA LYS A 34 20.75 21.11 9.65
C LYS A 34 21.90 20.09 9.68
N ASP A 35 21.62 18.80 9.50
CA ASP A 35 22.64 17.73 9.38
C ASP A 35 23.21 17.57 7.96
N GLY A 36 22.94 18.54 7.07
CA GLY A 36 23.55 18.62 5.73
C GLY A 36 22.79 17.86 4.64
N SER A 37 21.52 17.53 4.86
CA SER A 37 20.61 17.01 3.82
C SER A 37 21.09 15.75 3.10
N LYS A 38 21.80 14.85 3.80
CA LYS A 38 22.32 13.60 3.20
C LYS A 38 21.22 12.54 3.15
N SER A 39 20.87 12.06 1.95
CA SER A 39 19.82 11.05 1.74
C SER A 39 20.05 9.76 2.54
N GLU A 40 21.31 9.33 2.69
CA GLU A 40 21.70 8.13 3.44
C GLU A 40 21.34 8.21 4.94
N LYS A 41 21.26 9.43 5.46
CA LYS A 41 20.93 9.71 6.85
C LYS A 41 19.44 9.99 7.08
N ALA A 42 18.62 10.06 6.04
CA ALA A 42 17.18 10.38 6.12
C ALA A 42 16.41 9.52 7.14
N LYS A 43 16.81 8.25 7.30
CA LYS A 43 16.23 7.32 8.29
C LYS A 43 16.30 7.84 9.74
N PHE A 44 17.32 8.60 10.10
CA PHE A 44 17.49 9.17 11.44
C PHE A 44 16.51 10.32 11.71
N PHE A 45 16.01 10.94 10.64
CA PHE A 45 15.04 12.04 10.66
C PHE A 45 13.66 11.57 10.19
N LYS A 46 13.33 10.31 10.50
CA LYS A 46 12.01 9.70 10.21
C LYS A 46 11.60 9.79 8.73
N ASN A 47 12.58 9.90 7.83
CA ASN A 47 12.45 10.11 6.39
C ASN A 47 11.67 11.37 6.00
N CYS A 48 11.62 12.40 6.86
CA CYS A 48 11.06 13.70 6.51
C CYS A 48 12.14 14.52 5.78
N ILE A 49 12.23 14.37 4.46
CA ILE A 49 13.27 15.01 3.62
C ILE A 49 12.74 16.15 2.73
N HIS A 50 11.45 16.46 2.87
CA HIS A 50 10.80 17.53 2.14
C HIS A 50 10.05 18.42 3.11
N LYS A 51 10.02 19.72 2.79
CA LYS A 51 9.17 20.68 3.47
C LYS A 51 7.70 20.30 3.25
N SER A 52 6.89 20.43 4.29
CA SER A 52 5.44 20.25 4.18
C SER A 52 4.85 21.22 3.14
N VAL A 53 3.96 20.70 2.29
CA VAL A 53 3.11 21.50 1.40
C VAL A 53 1.78 21.87 2.08
N PHE A 54 1.48 21.22 3.19
CA PHE A 54 0.31 21.43 4.02
C PHE A 54 0.53 22.62 4.94
N ASN A 55 -0.49 23.48 5.07
CA ASN A 55 -0.46 24.74 5.81
C ASN A 55 -1.40 24.76 7.03
N GLN A 56 -1.86 23.60 7.48
CA GLN A 56 -2.68 23.45 8.70
C GLN A 56 -1.84 23.58 9.98
N ASP A 57 -2.51 23.55 11.12
CA ASP A 57 -1.87 23.68 12.44
C ASP A 57 -0.84 22.57 12.71
N LYS A 58 0.24 22.90 13.42
CA LYS A 58 1.34 21.99 13.75
C LYS A 58 0.89 20.77 14.57
N THR A 59 -0.22 20.83 15.29
CA THR A 59 -0.79 19.70 16.03
C THR A 59 -1.64 18.78 15.16
N THR A 60 -1.94 19.15 13.91
CA THR A 60 -2.74 18.32 13.00
C THR A 60 -2.04 17.00 12.76
N GLU A 61 -2.72 15.89 13.04
CA GLU A 61 -2.19 14.55 12.81
C GLU A 61 -2.19 14.23 11.32
N ILE A 62 -1.15 13.55 10.84
CA ILE A 62 -1.02 13.21 9.42
C ILE A 62 -2.18 12.33 8.94
N ILE A 63 -2.73 11.48 9.81
CA ILE A 63 -3.86 10.61 9.49
C ILE A 63 -5.15 11.39 9.20
N ASP A 64 -5.25 12.66 9.61
CA ASP A 64 -6.40 13.54 9.32
C ASP A 64 -6.30 14.20 7.95
N ILE A 65 -5.11 14.19 7.36
CA ILE A 65 -4.81 14.83 6.08
C ILE A 65 -4.68 13.77 4.98
N VAL A 66 -3.98 12.68 5.28
CA VAL A 66 -3.66 11.60 4.34
C VAL A 66 -4.23 10.30 4.88
N ILE A 67 -5.34 9.88 4.26
CA ILE A 67 -6.01 8.61 4.58
C ILE A 67 -5.20 7.42 4.05
N SER A 68 -5.33 6.29 4.74
CA SER A 68 -4.66 5.04 4.37
C SER A 68 -5.00 4.60 2.94
N PRO A 69 -4.01 4.36 2.06
CA PRO A 69 -4.23 4.07 0.64
C PRO A 69 -4.68 2.62 0.39
N GLU A 70 -5.98 2.38 0.18
CA GLU A 70 -6.51 1.00 0.22
C GLU A 70 -5.96 0.10 -0.90
N LEU A 71 -5.77 0.63 -2.11
CA LEU A 71 -5.26 -0.13 -3.24
C LEU A 71 -3.81 -0.57 -2.97
N HIS A 72 -2.95 0.35 -2.53
CA HIS A 72 -1.56 0.02 -2.24
C HIS A 72 -1.39 -0.91 -1.04
N LEU A 73 -2.27 -0.84 -0.04
CA LEU A 73 -2.31 -1.80 1.06
C LEU A 73 -2.67 -3.20 0.55
N LEU A 74 -3.75 -3.33 -0.23
CA LEU A 74 -4.17 -4.59 -0.86
C LEU A 74 -3.03 -5.21 -1.69
N ILE A 75 -2.47 -4.45 -2.63
CA ILE A 75 -1.41 -4.92 -3.53
C ILE A 75 -0.21 -5.38 -2.70
N GLY A 76 0.20 -4.60 -1.72
CA GLY A 76 1.39 -4.91 -0.92
C GLY A 76 1.27 -6.19 -0.11
N ILE A 77 0.14 -6.38 0.56
CA ILE A 77 -0.07 -7.53 1.46
C ILE A 77 -0.26 -8.82 0.66
N VAL A 78 -1.11 -8.79 -0.39
CA VAL A 78 -1.35 -9.99 -1.22
C VAL A 78 -0.06 -10.44 -1.90
N ASN A 79 0.70 -9.51 -2.51
CA ASN A 79 1.98 -9.85 -3.12
C ASN A 79 2.98 -10.40 -2.10
N HIS A 80 3.01 -9.86 -0.87
CA HIS A 80 3.90 -10.35 0.17
C HIS A 80 3.59 -11.79 0.60
N LEU A 81 2.31 -12.09 0.88
CA LEU A 81 1.86 -13.43 1.24
C LEU A 81 2.15 -14.44 0.11
N VAL A 82 1.76 -14.10 -1.14
CA VAL A 82 1.98 -14.99 -2.28
C VAL A 82 3.46 -15.19 -2.57
N LYS A 83 4.29 -14.15 -2.44
CA LYS A 83 5.75 -14.27 -2.56
C LYS A 83 6.29 -15.26 -1.54
N HIS A 84 5.85 -15.19 -0.29
CA HIS A 84 6.28 -16.12 0.75
C HIS A 84 5.89 -17.57 0.43
N MET A 85 4.67 -17.79 -0.07
CA MET A 85 4.25 -19.13 -0.50
C MET A 85 5.06 -19.63 -1.72
N LEU A 86 5.39 -18.75 -2.66
CA LEU A 86 6.21 -19.08 -3.84
C LEU A 86 7.67 -19.37 -3.50
N SER A 87 8.20 -18.80 -2.42
CA SER A 87 9.59 -19.00 -1.95
C SER A 87 9.71 -20.07 -0.86
N SER A 88 8.66 -20.85 -0.62
CA SER A 88 8.62 -21.92 0.38
C SER A 88 8.18 -23.25 -0.23
N SER A 89 7.93 -24.26 0.61
CA SER A 89 7.44 -25.58 0.18
C SER A 89 6.05 -25.54 -0.48
N PHE A 90 5.37 -24.38 -0.49
CA PHE A 90 4.06 -24.19 -1.11
C PHE A 90 4.12 -23.69 -2.56
N GLN A 91 5.30 -23.64 -3.18
CA GLN A 91 5.48 -23.08 -4.53
C GLN A 91 4.55 -23.70 -5.58
N ASN A 92 4.49 -25.04 -5.66
CA ASN A 92 3.69 -25.74 -6.67
C ASN A 92 2.19 -25.48 -6.51
N ILE A 93 1.70 -25.48 -5.27
CA ILE A 93 0.30 -25.16 -4.95
C ILE A 93 -0.01 -23.70 -5.32
N SER A 94 0.90 -22.78 -5.00
CA SER A 94 0.75 -21.36 -5.29
C SER A 94 0.67 -21.11 -6.80
N LEU A 95 1.56 -21.71 -7.59
CA LEU A 95 1.54 -21.62 -9.05
C LEU A 95 0.27 -22.22 -9.65
N ALA A 96 -0.20 -23.36 -9.13
CA ALA A 96 -1.45 -23.98 -9.56
C ALA A 96 -2.67 -23.09 -9.25
N TRP A 97 -2.71 -22.47 -8.07
CA TRP A 97 -3.77 -21.54 -7.68
C TRP A 97 -3.78 -20.30 -8.57
N ILE A 98 -2.63 -19.64 -8.76
CA ILE A 98 -2.47 -18.47 -9.65
C ILE A 98 -3.00 -18.79 -11.05
N LYS A 99 -2.61 -19.95 -11.60
CA LYS A 99 -3.07 -20.43 -12.91
C LYS A 99 -4.59 -20.67 -12.93
N ALA A 100 -5.14 -21.29 -11.89
CA ALA A 100 -6.58 -21.56 -11.77
C ALA A 100 -7.43 -20.28 -11.60
N CYS A 101 -6.82 -19.19 -11.17
CA CYS A 101 -7.43 -17.86 -11.10
C CYS A 101 -7.29 -17.07 -12.40
N ASN A 102 -6.57 -17.59 -13.39
CA ASN A 102 -6.28 -16.91 -14.66
C ASN A 102 -5.70 -15.49 -14.47
N VAL A 103 -4.79 -15.35 -13.50
CA VAL A 103 -4.10 -14.08 -13.23
C VAL A 103 -2.63 -14.19 -13.58
N SER A 104 -2.11 -13.10 -14.15
CA SER A 104 -0.69 -12.96 -14.47
C SER A 104 -0.02 -11.98 -13.52
N ARG A 105 1.29 -12.16 -13.33
CA ARG A 105 2.15 -11.19 -12.64
C ARG A 105 2.80 -10.32 -13.70
N ASP A 106 2.71 -9.01 -13.51
CA ASP A 106 3.35 -8.05 -14.39
C ASP A 106 4.77 -7.78 -13.91
N VAL A 107 5.70 -7.64 -14.86
CA VAL A 107 7.03 -7.11 -14.58
C VAL A 107 6.97 -5.61 -14.86
N ARG A 108 6.98 -4.80 -13.81
CA ARG A 108 7.05 -3.34 -13.94
C ARG A 108 8.50 -2.91 -13.70
N TYR A 109 9.10 -2.19 -14.65
CA TYR A 109 10.36 -1.45 -14.49
C TYR A 109 11.53 -2.19 -13.80
N GLY A 110 11.85 -3.42 -14.23
CA GLY A 110 13.01 -4.15 -13.71
C GLY A 110 12.84 -4.74 -12.30
N ASP A 111 11.64 -4.65 -11.72
CA ASP A 111 11.30 -5.26 -10.44
C ASP A 111 10.91 -6.75 -10.57
N GLN A 112 10.82 -7.41 -9.41
CA GLN A 112 10.26 -8.76 -9.30
C GLN A 112 8.80 -8.79 -9.77
N PRO A 113 8.35 -9.86 -10.48
CA PRO A 113 6.97 -9.96 -10.95
C PRO A 113 5.95 -9.83 -9.81
N CYS A 114 4.97 -8.93 -9.96
CA CYS A 114 3.94 -8.64 -8.97
C CYS A 114 2.53 -8.58 -9.57
N PHE A 115 1.51 -8.77 -8.74
CA PHE A 115 0.11 -8.64 -9.13
C PHE A 115 -0.34 -7.18 -9.04
N ALA A 116 -1.07 -6.72 -10.06
CA ALA A 116 -1.84 -5.48 -10.01
C ALA A 116 -3.09 -5.64 -9.13
N GLY A 117 -3.74 -4.52 -8.78
CA GLY A 117 -4.90 -4.49 -7.89
C GLY A 117 -6.02 -5.46 -8.28
N ASN A 118 -6.41 -5.47 -9.56
CA ASN A 118 -7.45 -6.38 -10.07
C ASN A 118 -7.07 -7.86 -9.92
N SER A 119 -5.80 -8.20 -10.17
CA SER A 119 -5.29 -9.56 -9.97
C SER A 119 -5.28 -9.95 -8.49
N CYS A 120 -4.90 -9.02 -7.59
CA CYS A 120 -4.98 -9.24 -6.15
C CYS A 120 -6.42 -9.50 -5.69
N LYS A 121 -7.39 -8.71 -6.18
CA LYS A 121 -8.81 -8.91 -5.87
C LYS A 121 -9.31 -10.26 -6.39
N THR A 122 -8.98 -10.61 -7.64
CA THR A 122 -9.34 -11.89 -8.24
C THR A 122 -8.80 -13.08 -7.42
N LEU A 123 -7.57 -12.98 -6.91
CA LEU A 123 -7.01 -14.01 -6.02
C LEU A 123 -7.83 -14.13 -4.73
N LEU A 124 -8.13 -13.01 -4.06
CA LEU A 124 -8.94 -13.02 -2.83
C LEU A 124 -10.36 -13.58 -3.08
N ASP A 125 -10.98 -13.25 -4.21
CA ASP A 125 -12.31 -13.76 -4.56
C ASP A 125 -12.31 -15.26 -4.91
N ASN A 126 -11.13 -15.87 -5.08
CA ASN A 126 -10.94 -17.28 -5.44
C ASN A 126 -10.11 -18.06 -4.41
N ILE A 127 -10.16 -17.67 -3.12
CA ILE A 127 -9.45 -18.38 -2.03
C ILE A 127 -9.92 -19.84 -1.90
N ASP A 128 -11.18 -20.15 -2.21
CA ASP A 128 -11.69 -21.54 -2.12
C ASP A 128 -11.01 -22.51 -3.08
N LYS A 129 -10.48 -22.01 -4.21
CA LYS A 129 -9.63 -22.81 -5.10
C LYS A 129 -8.33 -23.20 -4.39
N LEU A 130 -7.69 -22.26 -3.69
CA LEU A 130 -6.50 -22.52 -2.89
C LEU A 130 -6.82 -23.49 -1.74
N ARG A 131 -7.91 -23.26 -1.01
CA ARG A 131 -8.37 -24.15 0.07
C ARG A 131 -8.53 -25.58 -0.42
N SER A 132 -9.18 -25.77 -1.57
CA SER A 132 -9.40 -27.07 -2.18
C SER A 132 -8.09 -27.77 -2.55
N MET A 133 -7.09 -27.03 -3.03
CA MET A 133 -5.76 -27.58 -3.35
C MET A 133 -5.00 -27.94 -2.06
N CYS A 134 -5.04 -27.10 -1.03
CA CYS A 134 -4.32 -27.32 0.22
C CYS A 134 -4.90 -28.52 0.98
N ASN A 135 -6.23 -28.69 1.02
CA ASN A 135 -6.88 -29.87 1.60
C ASN A 135 -6.47 -31.21 0.94
N ARG A 136 -6.14 -31.19 -0.37
CA ARG A 136 -5.77 -32.40 -1.11
C ARG A 136 -4.28 -32.72 -1.04
N ILE A 137 -3.44 -31.69 -0.97
CA ILE A 137 -1.99 -31.83 -1.22
C ILE A 137 -1.18 -31.54 0.04
N ASN A 138 -1.49 -30.43 0.74
CA ASN A 138 -0.68 -29.98 1.88
C ASN A 138 -1.51 -29.11 2.83
N ILE A 139 -1.93 -29.70 3.94
CA ILE A 139 -2.75 -29.06 4.98
C ILE A 139 -2.02 -27.87 5.63
N ALA A 140 -0.68 -27.86 5.66
CA ALA A 140 0.08 -26.74 6.24
C ALA A 140 -0.09 -25.41 5.46
N CYS A 141 -0.59 -25.46 4.22
CA CYS A 141 -0.98 -24.26 3.48
C CYS A 141 -2.27 -23.60 4.01
N LEU A 142 -3.08 -24.30 4.82
CA LEU A 142 -4.36 -23.77 5.31
C LEU A 142 -4.22 -22.55 6.22
N ASP A 143 -3.06 -22.35 6.86
CA ASP A 143 -2.80 -21.14 7.63
C ASP A 143 -2.78 -19.90 6.73
N PHE A 144 -2.18 -20.02 5.53
CA PHE A 144 -2.22 -18.97 4.52
C PHE A 144 -3.62 -18.72 4.01
N VAL A 145 -4.40 -19.79 3.77
CA VAL A 145 -5.81 -19.68 3.37
C VAL A 145 -6.61 -18.88 4.41
N THR A 146 -6.45 -19.23 5.69
CA THR A 146 -7.13 -18.55 6.79
C THR A 146 -6.72 -17.08 6.88
N CYS A 147 -5.43 -16.78 6.71
CA CYS A 147 -4.94 -15.41 6.66
C CYS A 147 -5.54 -14.62 5.48
N PHE A 148 -5.62 -15.22 4.27
CA PHE A 148 -6.26 -14.61 3.12
C PHE A 148 -7.76 -14.37 3.32
N ASP A 149 -8.48 -15.29 3.98
CA ASP A 149 -9.91 -15.10 4.28
C ASP A 149 -10.14 -13.86 5.14
N TYR A 150 -9.34 -13.69 6.20
CA TYR A 150 -9.47 -12.52 7.06
C TYR A 150 -8.99 -11.25 6.38
N LEU A 151 -7.97 -11.32 5.52
CA LEU A 151 -7.62 -10.20 4.66
C LEU A 151 -8.79 -9.80 3.76
N LYS A 152 -9.46 -10.76 3.11
CA LYS A 152 -10.64 -10.51 2.29
C LYS A 152 -11.75 -9.85 3.11
N LYS A 153 -12.04 -10.35 4.31
CA LYS A 153 -13.02 -9.72 5.22
C LYS A 153 -12.65 -8.28 5.55
N VAL A 154 -11.37 -7.99 5.80
CA VAL A 154 -10.89 -6.60 6.02
C VAL A 154 -11.11 -5.74 4.79
N VAL A 155 -10.81 -6.25 3.59
CA VAL A 155 -11.05 -5.52 2.33
C VAL A 155 -12.54 -5.24 2.16
N ASP A 156 -13.39 -6.25 2.31
CA ASP A 156 -14.83 -6.11 2.11
C ASP A 156 -15.46 -5.22 3.21
N SER A 157 -14.90 -5.19 4.43
CA SER A 157 -15.41 -4.38 5.54
C SER A 157 -14.91 -2.93 5.56
N CYS A 158 -13.69 -2.68 5.09
CA CYS A 158 -12.99 -1.40 5.26
C CYS A 158 -12.67 -0.69 3.95
N PHE A 159 -12.46 -1.41 2.83
CA PHE A 159 -11.90 -0.83 1.61
C PHE A 159 -12.98 -0.43 0.60
N LEU A 160 -14.24 -0.72 0.90
CA LEU A 160 -15.39 -0.21 0.16
C LEU A 160 -15.79 1.18 0.67
N ASN A 161 -16.86 1.76 0.11
CA ASN A 161 -17.36 3.07 0.56
C ASN A 161 -18.04 2.99 1.93
N GLU A 162 -18.80 1.91 2.13
CA GLU A 162 -19.52 1.65 3.38
C GLU A 162 -18.61 0.89 4.35
N LEU A 163 -18.66 1.29 5.62
CA LEU A 163 -17.91 0.66 6.69
C LEU A 163 -18.78 -0.39 7.38
N ASP A 164 -18.33 -1.64 7.38
CA ASP A 164 -19.01 -2.71 8.12
C ASP A 164 -18.81 -2.49 9.64
N PRO A 165 -19.83 -2.58 10.50
CA PRO A 165 -19.69 -2.39 11.95
C PRO A 165 -18.68 -3.32 12.64
N ASN A 166 -18.41 -4.50 12.07
CA ASN A 166 -17.53 -5.52 12.61
C ASN A 166 -16.08 -5.40 12.12
N TYR A 167 -15.74 -4.34 11.37
CA TYR A 167 -14.42 -4.16 10.76
C TYR A 167 -13.25 -4.34 11.73
N GLN A 168 -13.37 -3.85 12.97
CA GLN A 168 -12.32 -3.99 13.99
C GLN A 168 -12.06 -5.44 14.36
N MET A 169 -13.12 -6.26 14.45
CA MET A 169 -13.00 -7.70 14.70
C MET A 169 -12.24 -8.37 13.55
N TYR A 170 -12.56 -8.05 12.30
CA TYR A 170 -11.88 -8.61 11.14
C TYR A 170 -10.40 -8.21 11.07
N ILE A 171 -10.07 -6.96 11.38
CA ILE A 171 -8.68 -6.49 11.48
C ILE A 171 -7.91 -7.26 12.56
N ASN A 172 -8.51 -7.46 13.73
CA ASN A 172 -7.88 -8.20 14.82
C ASN A 172 -7.66 -9.69 14.47
N GLN A 173 -8.62 -10.32 13.80
CA GLN A 173 -8.48 -11.70 13.36
C GLN A 173 -7.43 -11.84 12.25
N PHE A 174 -7.40 -10.89 11.30
CA PHE A 174 -6.34 -10.81 10.31
C PHE A 174 -4.96 -10.65 10.96
N LYS A 175 -4.84 -9.79 11.96
CA LYS A 175 -3.60 -9.61 12.74
C LYS A 175 -3.12 -10.90 13.38
N THR A 176 -4.00 -11.58 14.11
CA THR A 176 -3.67 -12.84 14.77
C THR A 176 -3.21 -13.91 13.78
N THR A 177 -4.00 -14.12 12.71
CA THR A 177 -3.70 -15.14 11.71
C THR A 177 -2.44 -14.84 10.91
N TYR A 178 -2.18 -13.57 10.58
CA TYR A 178 -0.94 -13.15 9.93
C TYR A 178 0.30 -13.39 10.80
N LEU A 179 0.24 -13.02 12.09
CA LEU A 179 1.36 -13.21 13.02
C LEU A 179 1.68 -14.70 13.23
N ASN A 180 0.67 -15.57 13.20
CA ASN A 180 0.84 -17.02 13.30
C ASN A 180 1.59 -17.64 12.11
N LEU A 181 1.62 -16.98 10.94
CA LEU A 181 2.41 -17.46 9.79
C LEU A 181 3.92 -17.38 10.02
N ASN A 182 4.37 -16.65 11.05
CA ASN A 182 5.77 -16.45 11.40
C ASN A 182 6.65 -16.00 10.21
N ILE A 183 6.07 -15.19 9.33
CA ILE A 183 6.74 -14.64 8.16
C ILE A 183 7.72 -13.54 8.59
N SER A 184 8.93 -13.56 8.05
CA SER A 184 9.97 -12.60 8.40
C SER A 184 9.51 -11.16 8.17
N VAL A 185 9.85 -10.33 9.16
CA VAL A 185 9.58 -8.90 9.15
C VAL A 185 10.48 -8.25 8.10
N THR A 186 9.89 -7.92 6.96
CA THR A 186 10.57 -7.24 5.86
C THR A 186 10.03 -5.81 5.71
N PRO A 187 10.59 -4.96 4.84
CA PRO A 187 10.01 -3.65 4.51
C PRO A 187 8.50 -3.68 4.16
N TRP A 188 7.99 -4.82 3.72
CA TRP A 188 6.58 -5.05 3.43
C TRP A 188 5.69 -5.12 4.66
N PHE A 189 6.28 -5.42 5.83
CA PHE A 189 5.58 -5.41 7.12
C PHE A 189 4.93 -4.04 7.40
N ALA A 190 5.47 -2.97 6.84
CA ALA A 190 4.96 -1.64 7.11
C ALA A 190 3.54 -1.42 6.54
N LYS A 191 3.17 -2.06 5.41
CA LYS A 191 1.78 -2.06 4.92
C LYS A 191 0.85 -2.89 5.81
N VAL A 192 1.33 -4.04 6.29
CA VAL A 192 0.60 -4.88 7.25
C VAL A 192 0.37 -4.14 8.56
N HIS A 193 1.38 -3.42 9.06
CA HIS A 193 1.28 -2.54 10.23
C HIS A 193 0.21 -1.46 10.04
N ALA A 194 0.17 -0.81 8.87
CA ALA A 194 -0.88 0.16 8.58
C ALA A 194 -2.28 -0.46 8.66
N VAL A 195 -2.47 -1.69 8.17
CA VAL A 195 -3.74 -2.41 8.34
C VAL A 195 -4.05 -2.71 9.81
N PHE A 196 -3.05 -3.15 10.58
CA PHE A 196 -3.24 -3.52 11.99
C PHE A 196 -3.64 -2.34 12.88
N TYR A 197 -3.08 -1.16 12.62
CA TYR A 197 -3.16 -0.04 13.56
C TYR A 197 -3.87 1.19 12.98
N HIS A 198 -3.68 1.50 11.69
CA HIS A 198 -4.10 2.79 11.13
C HIS A 198 -5.36 2.72 10.27
N VAL A 199 -5.68 1.57 9.68
CA VAL A 199 -6.95 1.41 8.96
C VAL A 199 -8.13 1.60 9.92
N ALA A 200 -8.07 1.01 11.11
CA ALA A 200 -9.14 1.15 12.09
C ALA A 200 -9.28 2.59 12.60
N GLU A 201 -8.15 3.28 12.85
CA GLU A 201 -8.13 4.69 13.22
C GLU A 201 -8.73 5.56 12.11
N SER A 202 -8.31 5.35 10.86
CA SER A 202 -8.82 6.08 9.69
C SER A 202 -10.35 5.94 9.57
N CYS A 203 -10.85 4.70 9.61
CA CYS A 203 -12.28 4.41 9.50
C CYS A 203 -13.08 5.02 10.67
N LYS A 204 -12.53 4.99 11.89
CA LYS A 204 -13.18 5.58 13.07
C LYS A 204 -13.29 7.10 12.96
N LYS A 205 -12.26 7.77 12.44
CA LYS A 205 -12.25 9.23 12.29
C LYS A 205 -13.18 9.70 11.18
N THR A 206 -13.22 9.00 10.05
CA THR A 206 -14.03 9.39 8.89
C THR A 206 -15.48 8.90 8.99
N GLY A 207 -15.73 7.84 9.78
CA GLY A 207 -17.02 7.15 9.82
C GLY A 207 -17.37 6.45 8.51
N ARG A 208 -16.39 6.23 7.62
CA ARG A 208 -16.56 5.67 6.27
C ARG A 208 -15.49 4.63 5.97
N GLY A 209 -15.77 3.76 5.01
CA GLY A 209 -14.76 2.90 4.44
C GLY A 209 -13.79 3.71 3.56
N LEU A 210 -12.58 3.18 3.39
CA LEU A 210 -11.48 3.82 2.67
C LEU A 210 -11.80 4.05 1.19
N GLY A 211 -12.67 3.24 0.58
CA GLY A 211 -13.06 3.39 -0.82
C GLY A 211 -13.71 4.74 -1.13
N TYR A 212 -14.28 5.41 -0.13
CA TYR A 212 -14.76 6.79 -0.28
C TYR A 212 -13.63 7.77 -0.60
N TYR A 213 -12.42 7.48 -0.12
CA TYR A 213 -11.19 8.25 -0.32
C TYR A 213 -10.25 7.57 -1.33
N SER A 214 -10.82 6.78 -2.24
CA SER A 214 -10.04 5.89 -3.10
C SER A 214 -8.99 6.62 -3.93
N GLU A 215 -7.77 6.10 -3.90
CA GLU A 215 -6.67 6.55 -4.76
C GLU A 215 -6.81 6.04 -6.22
N GLN A 216 -7.75 5.13 -6.51
CA GLN A 216 -7.88 4.51 -7.83
C GLN A 216 -8.21 5.50 -8.94
N ALA A 217 -9.02 6.52 -8.65
CA ALA A 217 -9.34 7.56 -9.64
C ALA A 217 -8.07 8.34 -10.05
N MET A 218 -7.23 8.67 -9.08
CA MET A 218 -5.95 9.34 -9.34
C MET A 218 -5.01 8.42 -10.12
N GLU A 219 -4.89 7.14 -9.74
CA GLU A 219 -4.07 6.16 -10.46
C GLU A 219 -4.49 6.01 -11.93
N SER A 220 -5.79 6.07 -12.24
CA SER A 220 -6.29 6.06 -13.62
C SER A 220 -5.85 7.30 -14.39
N VAL A 221 -6.06 8.49 -13.82
CA VAL A 221 -5.61 9.76 -14.42
C VAL A 221 -4.10 9.77 -14.62
N HIS A 222 -3.34 9.26 -13.64
CA HIS A 222 -1.89 9.15 -13.70
C HIS A 222 -1.43 8.21 -14.83
N HIS A 223 -2.11 7.07 -15.00
CA HIS A 223 -1.84 6.14 -16.11
C HIS A 223 -2.09 6.81 -17.46
N ASP A 224 -3.26 7.43 -17.64
CA ASP A 224 -3.65 8.09 -18.88
C ASP A 224 -2.71 9.26 -19.22
N PHE A 225 -2.37 10.07 -18.22
CA PHE A 225 -1.43 11.17 -18.37
C PHE A 225 -0.04 10.66 -18.74
N ASN A 226 0.44 9.57 -18.15
CA ASN A 226 1.75 9.00 -18.49
C ASN A 226 1.84 8.53 -19.94
N GLU A 227 0.78 7.93 -20.48
CA GLU A 227 0.74 7.54 -21.90
C GLU A 227 0.82 8.76 -22.83
N LEU A 228 0.16 9.86 -22.48
CA LEU A 228 0.31 11.13 -23.21
C LEU A 228 1.72 11.70 -23.03
N TRP A 229 2.22 11.73 -21.80
CA TRP A 229 3.51 12.32 -21.44
C TRP A 229 4.66 11.68 -22.20
N LYS A 230 4.60 10.37 -22.51
CA LYS A 230 5.59 9.69 -23.37
C LYS A 230 5.84 10.40 -24.71
N ARG A 231 4.85 11.12 -25.26
CA ARG A 231 4.97 11.87 -26.53
C ARG A 231 5.73 13.19 -26.37
N PHE A 232 5.74 13.74 -25.16
CA PHE A 232 6.34 15.05 -24.86
C PHE A 232 7.64 14.95 -24.05
N LYS A 233 7.88 13.78 -23.43
CA LYS A 233 8.94 13.53 -22.47
C LYS A 233 10.31 13.90 -23.02
N VAL A 234 10.98 14.79 -22.30
CA VAL A 234 12.39 15.15 -22.48
C VAL A 234 13.11 15.02 -21.15
N ASP A 235 14.45 15.02 -21.17
CA ASP A 235 15.25 15.00 -19.94
C ASP A 235 14.90 16.18 -19.03
N ILE A 236 14.92 15.97 -17.70
CA ILE A 236 14.57 17.00 -16.72
C ILE A 236 15.52 18.21 -16.76
N ASN A 237 16.77 18.00 -17.17
CA ASN A 237 17.77 19.06 -17.33
C ASN A 237 17.69 19.74 -18.71
N ASN A 238 16.82 19.27 -19.60
CA ASN A 238 16.61 19.92 -20.88
C ASN A 238 15.88 21.25 -20.69
N ALA A 239 16.39 22.33 -21.30
CA ALA A 239 15.76 23.65 -21.23
C ALA A 239 14.29 23.67 -21.70
N ARG A 240 13.88 22.70 -22.53
CA ARG A 240 12.50 22.53 -23.00
C ARG A 240 11.61 21.73 -22.06
N TYR A 241 12.11 21.19 -20.94
CA TYR A 241 11.32 20.35 -20.05
C TYR A 241 10.04 21.06 -19.58
N GLY A 242 10.16 22.28 -19.08
CA GLY A 242 9.02 23.07 -18.61
C GLY A 242 7.98 23.33 -19.71
N CYS A 243 8.42 23.69 -20.92
CA CYS A 243 7.48 23.97 -22.01
C CYS A 243 6.83 22.70 -22.57
N GLN A 244 7.53 21.57 -22.58
CA GLN A 244 6.98 20.28 -22.98
C GLN A 244 5.98 19.75 -21.94
N LEU A 245 6.29 19.89 -20.66
CA LEU A 245 5.36 19.55 -19.58
C LEU A 245 4.08 20.39 -19.66
N LEU A 246 4.21 21.71 -19.85
CA LEU A 246 3.05 22.58 -20.01
C LEU A 246 2.20 22.20 -21.23
N LYS A 247 2.81 21.84 -22.36
CA LYS A 247 2.10 21.35 -23.54
C LYS A 247 1.35 20.04 -23.26
N ALA A 248 1.99 19.09 -22.59
CA ALA A 248 1.37 17.82 -22.23
C ALA A 248 0.16 18.03 -21.31
N VAL A 249 0.30 18.89 -20.28
CA VAL A 249 -0.80 19.24 -19.37
C VAL A 249 -1.93 19.94 -20.12
N SER A 250 -1.62 20.92 -20.97
CA SER A 250 -2.63 21.64 -21.76
C SER A 250 -3.40 20.70 -22.68
N GLN A 251 -2.69 19.79 -23.35
CA GLN A 251 -3.31 18.80 -24.22
C GLN A 251 -4.13 17.77 -23.44
N TYR A 252 -3.62 17.27 -22.31
CA TYR A 252 -4.38 16.35 -21.46
C TYR A 252 -5.70 16.98 -21.00
N ASN A 253 -5.66 18.22 -20.51
CA ASN A 253 -6.85 18.94 -20.07
C ASN A 253 -7.81 19.21 -21.23
N SER A 254 -7.32 19.47 -22.45
CA SER A 254 -8.20 19.68 -23.62
C SER A 254 -9.06 18.48 -24.00
N PHE A 255 -8.71 17.27 -23.55
CA PHE A 255 -9.48 16.05 -23.79
C PHE A 255 -10.33 15.59 -22.59
N ASN A 256 -10.16 16.18 -21.42
CA ASN A 256 -10.72 15.69 -20.15
C ASN A 256 -11.44 16.78 -19.32
N VAL A 257 -11.68 17.95 -19.92
CA VAL A 257 -12.51 19.04 -19.37
C VAL A 257 -13.86 19.07 -20.07
#